data_AF-A0A7C1R3S1-F1
#
_entry.id   AF-A0A7C1R3S1-F1
#
_cell.length_a   1.000
_cell.length_b   1.000
_cell.length_c   1.000
_cell.angle_alpha   90.00
_cell.angle_beta   90.00
_cell.angle_gamma   90.00
#
_symmetry.space_group_name_H-M   'P 1'
#
loop_
_entity.id
_entity.type
_entity.pdbx_description
1 polymer ?
#
loop_
_entity_poly.entity_id
_entity_poly.type
_entity_poly.pdbx_seq_one_letter_code
_entity_poly.pdbx_strand_id
1 'polypeptide(L)'
;MNHRPVCVKCGVEMRCKKNDVEAHERYAANPEKIYRIWRSDEYECSVCGITILCGFGKDAYTYDDEEDFPERLERARDERYVEYIR
;
A
#
# COMPACT_ATOMS: atom_id res chain seq x y z
N MET A 1 8.26 18.59 8.29
CA MET A 1 6.93 18.96 7.79
C MET A 1 6.10 17.69 7.69
N ASN A 2 4.97 17.60 8.40
CA ASN A 2 4.01 16.52 8.17
C ASN A 2 3.09 16.94 7.03
N HIS A 3 3.45 16.62 5.79
CA HIS A 3 2.56 16.83 4.66
C HIS A 3 1.50 15.73 4.67
N ARG A 4 0.26 16.09 5.01
CA ARG A 4 -0.89 15.18 4.88
C ARG A 4 -1.35 15.17 3.42
N PRO A 5 -1.72 14.01 2.86
CA PRO A 5 -2.28 13.95 1.51
C PRO A 5 -3.56 14.78 1.39
N VAL A 6 -3.77 15.41 0.24
CA VAL A 6 -4.98 16.16 -0.08
C VAL A 6 -5.77 15.39 -1.13
N CYS A 7 -7.08 15.23 -0.91
CA CYS A 7 -7.96 14.62 -1.89
C CYS A 7 -8.13 15.55 -3.10
N VAL A 8 -7.62 15.14 -4.26
CA VAL A 8 -7.67 15.94 -5.50
C VAL A 8 -9.10 16.30 -5.91
N LYS A 9 -10.08 15.43 -5.64
CA LYS A 9 -11.49 15.66 -5.99
C LYS A 9 -12.19 16.65 -5.06
N CYS A 10 -11.86 16.64 -3.76
CA CYS A 10 -12.60 17.40 -2.75
C CYS A 10 -11.84 18.61 -2.20
N GLY A 11 -10.53 18.70 -2.43
CA GLY A 11 -9.67 19.77 -1.93
C GLY A 11 -9.45 19.77 -0.41
N VAL A 12 -9.78 18.67 0.28
CA VAL A 12 -9.64 18.54 1.73
C VAL A 12 -8.48 17.61 2.10
N GLU A 13 -7.86 17.87 3.25
CA GLU A 13 -6.87 16.95 3.84
C GLU A 13 -7.51 15.59 4.12
N MET A 14 -6.83 14.52 3.70
CA MET A 14 -7.21 13.16 4.03
C MET A 14 -6.79 12.82 5.46
N ARG A 15 -7.53 11.91 6.11
CA ARG A 15 -7.22 11.44 7.46
C ARG A 15 -6.64 10.04 7.41
N CYS A 16 -5.65 9.77 8.25
CA CYS A 16 -5.16 8.41 8.43
C CYS A 16 -6.30 7.57 9.01
N LYS A 17 -6.63 6.50 8.31
CA LYS A 17 -7.64 5.52 8.70
C LYS A 17 -7.00 4.33 9.40
N LYS A 18 -5.85 3.87 8.89
CA LYS A 18 -5.10 2.75 9.44
C LYS A 18 -3.61 2.93 9.18
N ASN A 19 -2.80 2.80 10.22
CA ASN A 19 -1.34 2.80 10.08
C ASN A 19 -0.82 1.38 9.85
N ASP A 20 0.39 1.26 9.33
CA ASP A 20 1.13 0.00 9.19
C ASP A 20 0.35 -1.08 8.39
N VAL A 21 -0.12 -0.68 7.21
CA VAL A 21 -0.81 -1.51 6.23
C VAL A 21 0.19 -2.08 5.24
N GLU A 22 0.03 -3.37 4.92
CA GLU A 22 0.81 -4.04 3.88
C GLU A 22 0.15 -3.87 2.52
N ALA A 23 0.96 -3.54 1.52
CA ALA A 23 0.53 -3.41 0.13
C ALA A 23 1.25 -4.45 -0.73
N HIS A 24 0.48 -5.23 -1.47
CA HIS A 24 1.00 -6.30 -2.32
C HIS A 24 1.15 -5.79 -3.75
N GLU A 25 2.38 -5.76 -4.23
CA GLU A 25 2.70 -5.44 -5.62
C GLU A 25 2.71 -6.73 -6.44
N ARG A 26 1.89 -6.76 -7.48
CA ARG A 26 1.65 -7.93 -8.33
C ARG A 26 2.30 -7.77 -9.70
N TYR A 27 2.71 -8.87 -10.33
CA TYR A 27 3.19 -8.83 -11.71
C TYR A 27 2.04 -8.46 -12.66
N ALA A 28 2.24 -7.47 -13.53
CA ALA A 28 1.23 -7.08 -14.51
C ALA A 28 0.80 -8.24 -15.44
N ALA A 29 1.74 -9.11 -15.81
CA ALA A 29 1.48 -10.28 -16.66
C ALA A 29 0.87 -11.48 -15.90
N ASN A 30 0.94 -11.47 -14.57
CA ASN A 30 0.35 -12.51 -13.72
C ASN A 30 -0.14 -11.90 -12.40
N PRO A 31 -1.37 -11.37 -12.37
CA PRO A 31 -1.91 -10.68 -11.21
C PRO A 31 -1.99 -11.54 -9.95
N GLU A 32 -2.02 -12.87 -10.07
CA GLU A 32 -2.04 -13.78 -8.92
C GLU A 32 -0.67 -13.88 -8.23
N LYS A 33 0.42 -13.49 -8.90
CA LYS A 33 1.77 -13.55 -8.34
C LYS A 33 2.18 -12.20 -7.75
N ILE A 34 2.34 -12.18 -6.43
CA ILE A 34 2.92 -11.06 -5.66
C ILE A 34 4.44 -11.18 -5.70
N TYR A 35 5.13 -10.05 -5.86
CA TYR A 35 6.59 -10.03 -5.97
C TYR A 35 7.28 -9.06 -5.01
N ARG A 36 6.51 -8.12 -4.45
CA ARG A 36 6.95 -7.24 -3.37
C ARG A 36 5.81 -7.00 -2.40
N ILE A 37 6.16 -6.94 -1.13
CA ILE A 37 5.28 -6.46 -0.07
C ILE A 37 5.84 -5.14 0.41
N TRP A 38 4.98 -4.13 0.51
CA TRP A 38 5.33 -2.79 0.97
C TRP A 38 4.65 -2.45 2.28
N ARG A 39 5.28 -1.60 3.09
CA ARG A 39 4.67 -1.00 4.30
C ARG A 39 4.20 0.41 3.96
N SER A 40 2.98 0.75 4.38
CA SER A 40 2.33 2.03 4.10
C SER A 40 1.28 2.35 5.15
N ASP A 41 0.66 3.51 5.05
CA ASP A 41 -0.50 3.90 5.83
C ASP A 41 -1.69 4.16 4.88
N GLU A 42 -2.88 3.76 5.29
CA GLU A 42 -4.13 4.02 4.58
C GLU A 42 -4.73 5.36 5.01
N TYR A 43 -4.96 6.24 4.05
CA TYR A 43 -5.62 7.53 4.24
C TYR A 43 -6.98 7.53 3.52
N GLU A 44 -7.98 8.12 4.15
CA GLU A 44 -9.34 8.24 3.61
C GLU A 44 -9.79 9.71 3.57
N CYS A 45 -10.48 10.09 2.49
CA CYS A 45 -11.14 11.39 2.39
C CYS A 45 -12.46 11.35 3.15
N SER A 46 -12.63 12.23 4.13
CA SER A 46 -13.87 12.29 4.93
C SER A 46 -15.10 12.80 4.19
N VAL A 47 -14.95 13.27 2.94
CA VAL A 47 -16.05 13.81 2.12
C VAL A 47 -16.53 12.80 1.09
N CYS A 48 -15.61 12.21 0.31
CA CYS A 48 -15.96 11.29 -0.77
C CYS A 48 -15.62 9.82 -0.50
N GLY A 49 -14.98 9.52 0.63
CA GLY A 49 -14.63 8.16 1.04
C GLY A 49 -13.52 7.49 0.23
N ILE A 50 -12.90 8.17 -0.74
CA ILE A 50 -11.77 7.60 -1.48
C ILE A 50 -10.61 7.31 -0.53
N THR A 51 -9.96 6.16 -0.73
CA THR A 51 -8.80 5.72 0.04
C THR A 51 -7.56 5.72 -0.83
N ILE A 52 -6.41 6.00 -0.21
CA ILE A 52 -5.09 5.88 -0.83
C ILE A 52 -4.13 5.25 0.17
N LEU A 53 -3.07 4.65 -0.34
CA LEU A 53 -1.91 4.27 0.45
C LEU A 53 -0.81 5.33 0.30
N CYS A 54 -0.19 5.72 1.40
CA CYS A 54 0.86 6.74 1.44
C CYS A 54 1.95 6.34 2.45
N GLY A 55 3.10 7.03 2.41
CA GLY A 55 4.17 6.80 3.38
C GLY A 55 4.98 5.53 3.11
N PHE A 56 5.02 5.07 1.85
CA PHE A 56 5.86 3.95 1.44
C PHE A 56 7.32 4.18 1.82
N GLY A 57 7.95 3.14 2.38
CA GLY A 57 9.38 3.13 2.60
C GLY A 57 10.18 3.27 1.31
N LYS A 58 11.47 3.60 1.42
CA LYS A 58 12.37 3.69 0.27
C LYS A 58 12.47 2.34 -0.48
N ASP A 59 12.46 1.25 0.28
CA ASP A 59 12.61 -0.11 -0.20
C ASP A 59 11.38 -0.94 0.24
N ALA A 60 11.08 -2.00 -0.51
CA ALA A 60 10.03 -2.93 -0.13
C ALA A 60 10.36 -3.62 1.19
N TYR A 61 9.33 -4.07 1.91
CA TYR A 61 9.50 -4.84 3.14
C TYR A 61 10.09 -6.22 2.86
N THR A 62 9.75 -6.84 1.73
CA THR A 62 10.34 -8.10 1.26
C THR A 62 10.12 -8.28 -0.24
N TYR A 63 10.95 -9.12 -0.86
CA TYR A 63 11.00 -9.42 -2.29
C TYR A 63 10.83 -10.92 -2.54
N ASP A 64 10.27 -11.33 -3.69
CA ASP A 64 10.00 -12.75 -3.99
C ASP A 64 11.22 -13.64 -4.19
N ASP A 65 12.42 -13.06 -4.22
CA ASP A 65 13.70 -13.77 -4.24
C ASP A 65 14.32 -13.97 -2.84
N GLU A 66 13.70 -13.44 -1.78
CA GLU A 66 14.13 -13.65 -0.39
C GLU A 66 13.58 -14.98 0.16
N GLU A 67 14.40 -15.71 0.93
CA GLU A 67 14.06 -17.04 1.45
C GLU A 67 12.81 -17.03 2.36
N ASP A 68 12.59 -15.95 3.10
CA ASP A 68 11.48 -15.81 4.04
C ASP A 68 10.24 -15.11 3.45
N PHE A 69 10.24 -14.83 2.14
CA PHE A 69 9.10 -14.21 1.46
C PHE A 69 7.77 -14.97 1.64
N PRO A 70 7.71 -16.31 1.50
CA PRO A 70 6.45 -17.04 1.69
C PRO A 70 5.89 -16.88 3.10
N GLU A 71 6.75 -16.94 4.12
CA GLU A 71 6.34 -16.77 5.52
C GLU A 71 5.85 -15.34 5.79
N ARG A 72 6.52 -14.33 5.21
CA ARG A 72 6.10 -12.93 5.33
C ARG A 72 4.78 -12.67 4.62
N LEU A 73 4.55 -13.30 3.46
CA LEU A 73 3.29 -13.21 2.73
C LEU A 73 2.15 -13.87 3.52
N GLU A 74 2.35 -15.04 4.10
CA GLU A 74 1.35 -15.71 4.95
C GLU A 74 1.01 -14.92 6.22
N ARG A 75 2.00 -14.22 6.79
CA ARG A 75 1.84 -13.36 7.97
C ARG A 75 1.22 -11.99 7.66
N ALA A 76 1.03 -11.66 6.38
CA ALA A 76 0.54 -10.36 5.99
C ALA A 76 -0.85 -10.12 6.59
N ARG A 77 -0.99 -8.99 7.29
CA ARG A 77 -2.16 -8.72 8.15
C ARG A 77 -3.35 -8.18 7.39
N ASP A 78 -3.10 -7.52 6.26
CA ASP A 78 -4.11 -6.89 5.42
C ASP A 78 -3.67 -6.94 3.97
N GLU A 79 -4.41 -7.68 3.13
CA GLU A 79 -4.14 -7.69 1.70
C GLU A 79 -4.77 -6.45 1.03
N ARG A 80 -3.97 -5.38 0.89
CA ARG A 80 -4.29 -4.29 -0.04
C ARG A 80 -3.48 -4.43 -1.31
N TYR A 81 -4.13 -4.31 -2.45
CA TYR A 81 -3.45 -4.43 -3.74
C TYR A 81 -3.14 -3.05 -4.30
N VAL A 82 -1.91 -2.88 -4.77
CA VAL A 82 -1.51 -1.72 -5.58
C VAL A 82 -1.22 -2.26 -6.96
N GLU A 83 -2.08 -1.91 -7.92
CA GLU A 83 -1.82 -2.19 -9.32
C GLU A 83 -0.82 -1.16 -9.84
N TYR A 84 0.41 -1.59 -10.09
CA TYR A 84 1.39 -0.76 -10.76
C TYR A 84 1.16 -0.82 -12.28
N ILE A 85 0.34 0.09 -12.78
CA ILE A 85 0.16 0.29 -14.23
C ILE A 85 1.32 1.16 -14.71
N ARG A 86 2.28 0.57 -15.43
CA ARG A 86 3.32 1.33 -16.17
C ARG A 86 2.78 1.90 -17.46
#